data_AF-A0A7K2L0D4-F1
#
_entry.id   AF-A0A7K2L0D4-F1
#
_cell.length_a   1.000
_cell.length_b   1.000
_cell.length_c   1.000
_cell.angle_alpha   90.00
_cell.angle_beta   90.00
_cell.angle_gamma   90.00
#
_symmetry.space_group_name_H-M   'P 1'
#
loop_
_entity.id
_entity.type
_entity.pdbx_description
1 polymer ?
#
loop_
_entity_poly.entity_id
_entity_poly.type
_entity_poly.pdbx_seq_one_letter_code
_entity_poly.pdbx_strand_id
1 'polypeptide(L)'
;MTTTPTGAASTATPPRAAVDHDGIAPVPEAERTSTPRDFGWIWPSAQFSFGTVVLGALPVVFGLGWWASASAIAVGAAVGTALLAPLARFGVRTGTNDPVSSGAHFGVRGRVVGNVLTVVTALGFFAIAVWTGGTAVMVAGHRLLSTPTGPGALTVAMFVTAAAVALVAVRGHETLVRTYKVTAITGGAVLLGTVLVLAPDFDPGYAGGTLALDSTLHTWLLAATASATVPLSYATFQGDYTRYMPASTPAGRVVRASGTSMFLSSLA
;
A
#
# COMPACT_ATOMS: atom_id res chain seq x y z
N MET A 1 43.30 50.09 -6.63
CA MET A 1 43.01 48.72 -7.12
C MET A 1 41.87 48.19 -6.26
N THR A 2 40.63 48.47 -6.70
CA THR A 2 39.39 48.18 -5.97
C THR A 2 38.74 46.93 -6.57
N THR A 3 38.51 45.91 -5.75
CA THR A 3 37.84 44.66 -6.14
C THR A 3 36.33 44.81 -5.99
N THR A 4 35.62 44.76 -7.11
CA THR A 4 34.16 44.63 -7.18
C THR A 4 33.76 43.20 -6.78
N PRO A 5 32.77 42.97 -5.91
CA PRO A 5 32.24 41.63 -5.66
C PRO A 5 31.25 41.25 -6.77
N THR A 6 31.55 40.18 -7.50
CA THR A 6 30.66 39.56 -8.49
C THR A 6 29.41 39.00 -7.79
N GLY A 7 28.24 39.37 -8.31
CA GLY A 7 26.94 39.17 -7.70
C GLY A 7 26.56 37.71 -7.40
N ALA A 8 25.76 37.56 -6.35
CA ALA A 8 25.09 36.33 -5.99
C ALA A 8 24.24 35.83 -7.17
N ALA A 9 24.56 34.62 -7.65
CA ALA A 9 23.70 33.91 -8.58
C ALA A 9 22.37 33.63 -7.90
N SER A 10 21.30 34.21 -8.46
CA SER A 10 19.92 33.90 -8.12
C SER A 10 19.69 32.38 -8.25
N THR A 11 19.43 31.71 -7.13
CA THR A 11 18.92 30.33 -7.11
C THR A 11 17.49 30.33 -7.64
N ALA A 12 17.34 30.34 -8.96
CA ALA A 12 16.08 30.05 -9.59
C ALA A 12 15.70 28.61 -9.26
N THR A 13 14.59 28.42 -8.53
CA THR A 13 13.97 27.11 -8.34
C THR A 13 13.68 26.52 -9.73
N PRO A 14 14.31 25.40 -10.13
CA PRO A 14 14.01 24.81 -11.42
C PRO A 14 12.54 24.38 -11.46
N PRO A 15 11.85 24.54 -12.60
CA PRO A 15 10.47 24.12 -12.74
C PRO A 15 10.34 22.62 -12.48
N ARG A 16 9.37 22.23 -11.63
CA ARG A 16 8.99 20.85 -11.31
C ARG A 16 8.81 20.05 -12.61
N ALA A 17 9.77 19.19 -12.94
CA ALA A 17 9.68 18.32 -14.10
C ALA A 17 8.67 17.20 -13.80
N ALA A 18 7.71 17.01 -14.71
CA ALA A 18 6.62 16.04 -14.59
C ALA A 18 7.04 14.56 -14.72
N VAL A 19 8.34 14.28 -14.84
CA VAL A 19 8.90 12.95 -15.04
C VAL A 19 10.06 12.76 -14.05
N ASP A 20 10.01 11.69 -13.26
CA ASP A 20 11.04 11.30 -12.30
C ASP A 20 12.31 10.91 -13.07
N HIS A 21 13.25 11.85 -13.20
CA HIS A 21 14.49 11.68 -13.97
C HIS A 21 15.55 10.86 -13.21
N ASP A 22 15.37 10.62 -11.91
CA ASP A 22 16.41 10.03 -11.05
C ASP A 22 16.39 8.50 -11.03
N GLY A 23 15.29 7.86 -11.44
CA GLY A 23 15.19 6.40 -11.52
C GLY A 23 15.55 5.71 -10.20
N ILE A 24 16.71 5.05 -10.15
CA ILE A 24 17.24 4.35 -8.97
C ILE A 24 18.30 5.15 -8.19
N ALA A 25 18.65 6.35 -8.66
CA ALA A 25 19.60 7.22 -7.98
C ALA A 25 19.03 7.70 -6.63
N PRO A 26 19.89 8.04 -5.66
CA PRO A 26 19.45 8.66 -4.43
C PRO A 26 18.75 9.99 -4.71
N VAL A 27 17.58 10.19 -4.09
CA VAL A 27 16.79 11.43 -4.24
C VAL A 27 17.57 12.62 -3.65
N PRO A 28 17.79 13.71 -4.42
CA PRO A 28 18.45 14.92 -3.95
C PRO A 28 17.72 15.57 -2.77
N GLU A 29 18.45 16.19 -1.84
CA GLU A 29 17.85 16.76 -0.61
C GLU A 29 16.79 17.84 -0.92
N ALA A 30 16.96 18.61 -2.00
CA ALA A 30 16.02 19.65 -2.43
C ALA A 30 14.64 19.08 -2.83
N GLU A 31 14.57 17.81 -3.20
CA GLU A 31 13.34 17.14 -3.64
C GLU A 31 12.66 16.36 -2.50
N ARG A 32 13.30 16.28 -1.33
CA ARG A 32 12.79 15.56 -0.16
C ARG A 32 11.76 16.39 0.60
N THR A 33 10.54 16.41 0.09
CA THR A 33 9.44 17.24 0.61
C THR A 33 8.44 16.49 1.48
N SER A 34 8.54 15.16 1.55
CA SER A 34 7.59 14.33 2.30
C SER A 34 7.82 14.38 3.80
N THR A 35 6.76 14.18 4.56
CA THR A 35 6.74 14.21 6.02
C THR A 35 6.18 12.91 6.59
N PRO A 36 6.51 12.55 7.85
CA PRO A 36 5.91 11.37 8.49
C PRO A 36 4.37 11.37 8.53
N ARG A 37 3.72 12.55 8.42
CA ARG A 37 2.26 12.65 8.43
C ARG A 37 1.63 12.11 7.14
N ASP A 38 2.40 12.03 6.06
CA ASP A 38 1.89 11.56 4.76
C ASP A 38 1.52 10.08 4.80
N PHE A 39 2.09 9.31 5.74
CA PHE A 39 1.67 7.93 5.99
C PHE A 39 0.18 7.81 6.30
N GLY A 40 -0.40 8.82 6.95
CA GLY A 40 -1.85 8.90 7.22
C GLY A 40 -2.72 8.97 5.98
N TRP A 41 -2.14 9.15 4.79
CA TRP A 41 -2.83 9.02 3.50
C TRP A 41 -2.32 7.82 2.71
N ILE A 42 -1.02 7.55 2.75
CA ILE A 42 -0.38 6.47 1.98
C ILE A 42 -0.97 5.11 2.37
N TRP A 43 -0.94 4.74 3.65
CA TRP A 43 -1.40 3.40 4.05
C TRP A 43 -2.91 3.23 3.92
N PRO A 44 -3.76 4.15 4.41
CA PRO A 44 -5.20 4.05 4.17
C PRO A 44 -5.57 3.97 2.68
N SER A 45 -4.86 4.68 1.80
CA SER A 45 -5.12 4.59 0.36
C SER A 45 -4.86 3.20 -0.22
N ALA A 46 -3.90 2.47 0.34
CA ALA A 46 -3.57 1.11 -0.05
C ALA A 46 -4.52 0.09 0.59
N GLN A 47 -4.87 0.30 1.87
CA GLN A 47 -5.72 -0.62 2.60
C GLN A 47 -7.20 -0.49 2.25
N PHE A 48 -7.71 0.70 1.91
CA PHE A 48 -9.12 0.92 1.58
C PHE A 48 -9.45 0.49 0.16
N SER A 49 -9.30 -0.81 -0.10
CA SER A 49 -9.53 -1.44 -1.38
C SER A 49 -10.39 -2.69 -1.23
N PHE A 50 -11.10 -3.05 -2.31
CA PHE A 50 -11.86 -4.30 -2.34
C PHE A 50 -10.97 -5.53 -2.14
N GLY A 51 -9.71 -5.49 -2.59
CA GLY A 51 -8.74 -6.58 -2.38
C GLY A 51 -8.49 -6.83 -0.89
N THR A 52 -8.32 -5.78 -0.09
CA THR A 52 -8.14 -5.89 1.36
C THR A 52 -9.38 -6.46 2.04
N VAL A 53 -10.59 -6.09 1.59
CA VAL A 53 -11.84 -6.67 2.11
C VAL A 53 -11.90 -8.18 1.87
N VAL A 54 -11.50 -8.63 0.68
CA VAL A 54 -11.42 -10.07 0.36
C VAL A 54 -10.42 -10.79 1.28
N LEU A 55 -9.25 -10.19 1.53
CA LEU A 55 -8.26 -10.74 2.46
C LEU A 55 -8.77 -10.75 3.91
N GLY A 56 -9.50 -9.73 4.33
CA GLY A 56 -10.14 -9.65 5.66
C GLY A 56 -11.25 -10.69 5.86
N ALA A 57 -11.84 -11.21 4.79
CA ALA A 57 -12.83 -12.29 4.85
C ALA A 57 -12.19 -13.68 5.07
N LEU A 58 -10.88 -13.85 4.84
CA LEU A 58 -10.21 -15.16 4.91
C LEU A 58 -10.40 -15.89 6.25
N PRO A 59 -10.29 -15.24 7.43
CA PRO A 59 -10.50 -15.94 8.70
C PRO A 59 -11.90 -16.56 8.82
N VAL A 60 -12.92 -15.85 8.32
CA VAL A 60 -14.31 -16.34 8.27
C VAL A 60 -14.44 -17.48 7.28
N VAL A 61 -13.80 -17.38 6.11
CA VAL A 61 -13.74 -18.45 5.10
C VAL A 61 -13.04 -19.71 5.64
N PHE A 62 -12.04 -19.55 6.51
CA PHE A 62 -11.40 -20.66 7.22
C PHE A 62 -12.29 -21.28 8.31
N GLY A 63 -13.49 -20.74 8.53
CA GLY A 63 -14.48 -21.26 9.47
C GLY A 63 -14.45 -20.61 10.85
N LEU A 64 -13.64 -19.57 11.09
CA LEU A 64 -13.60 -18.89 12.39
C LEU A 64 -14.85 -18.04 12.62
N GLY A 65 -15.32 -18.00 13.86
CA GLY A 65 -16.34 -17.05 14.29
C GLY A 65 -15.85 -15.60 14.29
N TRP A 66 -16.75 -14.65 14.58
CA TRP A 66 -16.47 -13.22 14.52
C TRP A 66 -15.26 -12.81 15.39
N TRP A 67 -15.29 -13.12 16.69
CA TRP A 67 -14.24 -12.72 17.62
C TRP A 67 -12.89 -13.39 17.35
N ALA A 68 -12.91 -14.66 16.93
CA ALA A 68 -11.70 -15.38 16.54
C ALA A 68 -11.09 -14.77 15.26
N SER A 69 -11.93 -14.40 14.28
CA SER A 69 -11.51 -13.71 13.07
C SER A 69 -10.92 -12.33 13.36
N ALA A 70 -11.64 -11.51 14.13
CA ALA A 70 -11.21 -10.15 14.47
C ALA A 70 -9.89 -10.16 15.28
N SER A 71 -9.75 -11.06 16.24
CA SER A 71 -8.50 -11.20 17.02
C SER A 71 -7.34 -11.73 16.18
N ALA A 72 -7.58 -12.67 15.26
CA ALA A 72 -6.54 -13.16 14.34
C ALA A 72 -6.03 -12.04 13.44
N ILE A 73 -6.93 -11.23 12.87
CA ILE A 73 -6.58 -10.05 12.07
C ILE A 73 -5.80 -9.05 12.91
N ALA A 74 -6.28 -8.71 14.10
CA ALA A 74 -5.64 -7.75 14.98
C ALA A 74 -4.22 -8.17 15.37
N VAL A 75 -4.02 -9.42 15.77
CA VAL A 75 -2.69 -9.93 16.14
C VAL A 75 -1.80 -10.04 14.90
N GLY A 76 -2.30 -10.58 13.80
CA GLY A 76 -1.55 -10.69 12.55
C GLY A 76 -1.07 -9.34 12.04
N ALA A 77 -1.99 -8.37 11.94
CA ALA A 77 -1.67 -7.00 11.54
C ALA A 77 -0.68 -6.34 12.49
N ALA A 78 -0.82 -6.54 13.81
CA ALA A 78 0.12 -6.01 14.80
C ALA A 78 1.54 -6.59 14.60
N VAL A 79 1.66 -7.91 14.48
CA VAL A 79 2.95 -8.59 14.28
C VAL A 79 3.59 -8.17 12.97
N GLY A 80 2.85 -8.23 11.86
CA GLY A 80 3.39 -7.85 10.56
C GLY A 80 3.75 -6.37 10.48
N THR A 81 2.99 -5.48 11.12
CA THR A 81 3.32 -4.06 11.20
C THR A 81 4.54 -3.80 12.08
N ALA A 82 4.70 -4.52 13.19
CA ALA A 82 5.88 -4.41 14.05
C ALA A 82 7.17 -4.81 13.31
N LEU A 83 7.09 -5.75 12.37
CA LEU A 83 8.18 -6.15 11.49
C LEU A 83 8.42 -5.13 10.35
N LEU A 84 7.35 -4.56 9.79
CA LEU A 84 7.43 -3.58 8.70
C LEU A 84 7.98 -2.21 9.17
N ALA A 85 7.44 -1.67 10.27
CA ALA A 85 7.63 -0.27 10.65
C ALA A 85 9.11 0.15 10.80
N PRO A 86 10.02 -0.67 11.38
CA PRO A 86 11.44 -0.33 11.47
C PRO A 86 12.11 -0.14 10.11
N LEU A 87 11.62 -0.79 9.05
CA LEU A 87 12.23 -0.71 7.71
C LEU A 87 12.11 0.71 7.12
N ALA A 88 11.16 1.53 7.61
CA ALA A 88 10.92 2.89 7.14
C ALA A 88 12.14 3.80 7.35
N ARG A 89 13.04 3.42 8.27
CA ARG A 89 14.28 4.16 8.53
C ARG A 89 15.29 4.10 7.39
N PHE A 90 15.22 3.06 6.55
CA PHE A 90 16.23 2.83 5.53
C PHE A 90 16.15 3.89 4.43
N GLY A 91 14.97 4.09 3.84
CA GLY A 91 14.78 5.10 2.79
C GLY A 91 15.11 6.53 3.23
N VAL A 92 14.78 6.91 4.47
CA VAL A 92 15.12 8.25 5.00
C VAL A 92 16.64 8.48 5.05
N ARG A 93 17.41 7.44 5.40
CA ARG A 93 18.88 7.55 5.55
C ARG A 93 19.62 7.45 4.24
N THR A 94 19.17 6.57 3.34
CA THR A 94 19.87 6.30 2.08
C THR A 94 19.41 7.21 0.95
N GLY A 95 18.19 7.77 1.04
CA GLY A 95 17.55 8.45 -0.08
C GLY A 95 17.24 7.53 -1.25
N THR A 96 17.31 6.21 -1.05
CA THR A 96 17.08 5.20 -2.09
C THR A 96 15.92 4.29 -1.72
N ASN A 97 15.39 3.54 -2.69
CA ASN A 97 14.33 2.58 -2.44
C ASN A 97 14.83 1.27 -1.79
N ASP A 98 13.91 0.41 -1.37
CA ASP A 98 14.21 -0.83 -0.67
C ASP A 98 15.06 -1.81 -1.50
N PRO A 99 14.77 -2.03 -2.81
CA PRO A 99 15.65 -2.82 -3.67
C PRO A 99 17.07 -2.29 -3.66
N VAL A 100 17.29 -0.98 -3.87
CA VAL A 100 18.63 -0.40 -3.87
C VAL A 100 19.32 -0.56 -2.52
N SER A 101 18.59 -0.32 -1.43
CA SER A 101 19.10 -0.46 -0.05
C SER A 101 19.44 -1.91 0.31
N SER A 102 18.77 -2.91 -0.29
CA SER A 102 19.06 -4.33 -0.07
C SER A 102 20.49 -4.72 -0.50
N GLY A 103 21.09 -3.95 -1.42
CA GLY A 103 22.48 -4.12 -1.84
C GLY A 103 23.50 -3.98 -0.70
N ALA A 104 23.15 -3.30 0.40
CA ALA A 104 24.01 -3.23 1.58
C ALA A 104 24.14 -4.58 2.32
N HIS A 105 23.14 -5.46 2.23
CA HIS A 105 23.15 -6.77 2.88
C HIS A 105 23.65 -7.87 1.94
N PHE A 106 23.21 -7.84 0.68
CA PHE A 106 23.51 -8.89 -0.30
C PHE A 106 24.63 -8.53 -1.29
N GLY A 107 25.19 -7.33 -1.20
CA GLY A 107 26.14 -6.81 -2.16
C GLY A 107 25.50 -6.37 -3.48
N VAL A 108 26.32 -5.80 -4.38
CA VAL A 108 25.87 -5.22 -5.66
C VAL A 108 25.13 -6.25 -6.54
N ARG A 109 25.65 -7.48 -6.61
CA ARG A 109 25.01 -8.58 -7.36
C ARG A 109 23.81 -9.17 -6.63
N GLY A 110 23.89 -9.29 -5.30
CA GLY A 110 22.82 -9.88 -4.51
C GLY A 110 21.58 -8.98 -4.35
N ARG A 111 21.68 -7.68 -4.68
CA ARG A 111 20.53 -6.78 -4.84
C ARG A 111 19.45 -7.33 -5.78
N VAL A 112 19.81 -8.19 -6.74
CA VAL A 112 18.85 -8.85 -7.65
C VAL A 112 17.76 -9.58 -6.86
N VAL A 113 18.07 -10.18 -5.71
CA VAL A 113 17.09 -10.86 -4.85
C VAL A 113 16.00 -9.90 -4.40
N GLY A 114 16.38 -8.73 -3.86
CA GLY A 114 15.43 -7.71 -3.44
C GLY A 114 14.60 -7.17 -4.62
N ASN A 115 15.22 -7.00 -5.78
CA ASN A 115 14.52 -6.52 -6.97
C ASN A 115 13.48 -7.55 -7.49
N VAL A 116 13.87 -8.82 -7.58
CA VAL A 116 12.95 -9.91 -8.00
C VAL A 116 11.78 -10.01 -7.03
N LEU A 117 12.03 -9.97 -5.72
CA LEU A 117 10.96 -10.01 -4.72
C LEU A 117 10.00 -8.84 -4.91
N THR A 118 10.53 -7.63 -5.12
CA THR A 118 9.72 -6.42 -5.36
C THR A 118 8.87 -6.54 -6.62
N VAL A 119 9.44 -7.02 -7.72
CA VAL A 119 8.72 -7.20 -8.99
C VAL A 119 7.61 -8.25 -8.86
N VAL A 120 7.90 -9.38 -8.21
CA VAL A 120 6.90 -10.44 -7.99
C VAL A 120 5.75 -9.93 -7.13
N THR A 121 6.05 -9.23 -6.02
CA THR A 121 5.02 -8.64 -5.17
C THR A 121 4.23 -7.55 -5.90
N ALA A 122 4.89 -6.70 -6.68
CA ALA A 122 4.23 -5.67 -7.48
C ALA A 122 3.28 -6.28 -8.51
N LEU A 123 3.68 -7.37 -9.17
CA LEU A 123 2.85 -8.10 -10.12
C LEU A 123 1.62 -8.71 -9.43
N GLY A 124 1.81 -9.29 -8.23
CA GLY A 124 0.71 -9.79 -7.41
C GLY A 124 -0.31 -8.71 -7.05
N PHE A 125 0.16 -7.57 -6.55
CA PHE A 125 -0.71 -6.43 -6.25
C PHE A 125 -1.40 -5.88 -7.49
N PHE A 126 -0.68 -5.77 -8.60
CA PHE A 126 -1.26 -5.32 -9.87
C PHE A 126 -2.35 -6.27 -10.36
N ALA A 127 -2.13 -7.58 -10.28
CA ALA A 127 -3.13 -8.58 -10.65
C ALA A 127 -4.40 -8.48 -9.78
N ILE A 128 -4.24 -8.36 -8.45
CA ILE A 128 -5.37 -8.18 -7.53
C ILE A 128 -6.11 -6.87 -7.84
N ALA A 129 -5.40 -5.77 -8.05
CA ALA A 129 -6.00 -4.47 -8.36
C ALA A 129 -6.78 -4.48 -9.68
N VAL A 130 -6.23 -5.10 -10.73
CA VAL A 130 -6.89 -5.22 -12.04
C VAL A 130 -8.10 -6.14 -11.97
N TRP A 131 -8.00 -7.27 -11.26
CA TRP A 131 -9.11 -8.19 -11.10
C TRP A 131 -10.26 -7.58 -10.30
N THR A 132 -9.95 -6.98 -9.15
CA THR A 132 -10.95 -6.33 -8.29
C THR A 132 -11.57 -5.09 -8.96
N GLY A 133 -10.75 -4.23 -9.57
CA GLY A 133 -11.22 -3.06 -10.33
C GLY A 133 -12.03 -3.45 -11.56
N GLY A 134 -11.59 -4.44 -12.33
CA GLY A 134 -12.33 -4.96 -13.48
C GLY A 134 -13.68 -5.56 -13.08
N THR A 135 -13.73 -6.28 -11.95
CA THR A 135 -14.99 -6.79 -11.38
C THR A 135 -15.93 -5.65 -11.01
N ALA A 136 -15.42 -4.61 -10.34
CA ALA A 136 -16.22 -3.43 -9.98
C ALA A 136 -16.77 -2.71 -11.22
N VAL A 137 -15.95 -2.50 -12.25
CA VAL A 137 -16.36 -1.88 -13.52
C VAL A 137 -17.44 -2.71 -14.22
N MET A 138 -17.25 -4.02 -14.33
CA MET A 138 -18.22 -4.92 -14.96
C MET A 138 -19.57 -4.90 -14.21
N VAL A 139 -19.55 -5.04 -12.89
CA VAL A 139 -20.77 -5.09 -12.07
C VAL A 139 -21.49 -3.74 -12.07
N ALA A 140 -20.76 -2.63 -11.95
CA ALA A 140 -21.33 -1.30 -12.00
C ALA A 140 -21.92 -0.99 -13.39
N GLY A 141 -21.20 -1.32 -14.47
CA GLY A 141 -21.68 -1.17 -15.84
C GLY A 141 -22.96 -1.96 -16.09
N HIS A 142 -23.04 -3.20 -15.59
CA HIS A 142 -24.25 -3.99 -15.72
C HIS A 142 -25.43 -3.36 -14.97
N ARG A 143 -25.21 -2.87 -13.75
CA ARG A 143 -26.28 -2.25 -12.93
C ARG A 143 -26.76 -0.92 -13.49
N LEU A 144 -25.88 -0.12 -14.08
CA LEU A 144 -26.20 1.24 -14.54
C LEU A 144 -26.65 1.30 -16.00
N LEU A 145 -26.07 0.45 -16.85
CA LEU A 145 -26.18 0.53 -18.30
C LEU A 145 -26.61 -0.80 -18.93
N SER A 146 -26.91 -1.83 -18.12
CA SER A 146 -27.27 -3.17 -18.58
C SER A 146 -26.23 -3.81 -19.51
N THR A 147 -24.95 -3.50 -19.33
CA THR A 147 -23.86 -4.11 -20.10
C THR A 147 -23.76 -5.62 -19.85
N PRO A 148 -23.19 -6.42 -20.78
CA PRO A 148 -23.00 -7.85 -20.57
C PRO A 148 -22.17 -8.19 -19.33
N THR A 149 -22.44 -9.36 -18.75
CA THR A 149 -21.66 -9.97 -17.66
C THR A 149 -21.07 -11.30 -18.13
N GLY A 150 -20.07 -11.80 -17.40
CA GLY A 150 -19.43 -13.09 -17.68
C GLY A 150 -17.95 -12.96 -18.04
N PRO A 151 -17.27 -14.08 -18.35
CA PRO A 151 -15.81 -14.11 -18.50
C PRO A 151 -15.28 -13.12 -19.53
N GLY A 152 -15.92 -13.03 -20.70
CA GLY A 152 -15.51 -12.09 -21.75
C GLY A 152 -15.65 -10.62 -21.33
N ALA A 153 -16.76 -10.27 -20.65
CA ALA A 153 -16.97 -8.92 -20.13
C ALA A 153 -15.96 -8.57 -19.04
N LEU A 154 -15.65 -9.52 -18.15
CA LEU A 154 -14.63 -9.36 -17.12
C LEU A 154 -13.25 -9.14 -17.73
N THR A 155 -12.87 -9.92 -18.76
CA THR A 155 -11.59 -9.73 -19.46
C THR A 155 -11.47 -8.32 -20.03
N VAL A 156 -12.52 -7.82 -20.71
CA VAL A 156 -12.52 -6.45 -21.24
C VAL A 156 -12.39 -5.42 -20.12
N ALA A 157 -13.18 -5.56 -19.04
CA ALA A 157 -13.12 -4.64 -17.90
C ALA A 157 -11.75 -4.64 -17.20
N MET A 158 -11.09 -5.80 -17.10
CA MET A 158 -9.73 -5.92 -16.59
C MET A 158 -8.73 -5.20 -17.49
N PHE A 159 -8.82 -5.35 -18.83
CA PHE A 159 -7.95 -4.61 -19.75
C PHE A 159 -8.14 -3.09 -19.65
N VAL A 160 -9.38 -2.62 -19.56
CA VAL A 160 -9.69 -1.20 -19.35
C VAL A 160 -9.09 -0.69 -18.04
N THR A 161 -9.26 -1.45 -16.96
CA THR A 161 -8.72 -1.13 -15.63
C THR A 161 -7.18 -1.08 -15.66
N ALA A 162 -6.53 -2.08 -16.26
CA ALA A 162 -5.08 -2.14 -16.41
C ALA A 162 -4.54 -0.94 -17.22
N ALA A 163 -5.20 -0.58 -18.32
CA ALA A 163 -4.83 0.58 -19.13
C ALA A 163 -4.96 1.89 -18.35
N ALA A 164 -6.03 2.06 -17.57
CA ALA A 164 -6.23 3.22 -16.72
C ALA A 164 -5.14 3.34 -15.64
N VAL A 165 -4.80 2.24 -14.97
CA VAL A 165 -3.72 2.19 -13.97
C VAL A 165 -2.37 2.53 -14.61
N ALA A 166 -2.06 1.94 -15.77
CA ALA A 166 -0.81 2.22 -16.49
C ALA A 166 -0.70 3.70 -16.89
N LEU A 167 -1.80 4.31 -17.36
CA LEU A 167 -1.83 5.74 -17.73
C LEU A 167 -1.57 6.66 -16.53
N VAL A 168 -2.08 6.30 -15.34
CA VAL A 168 -1.82 7.06 -14.11
C VAL A 168 -0.37 6.87 -13.66
N ALA A 169 0.15 5.65 -13.72
CA ALA A 169 1.52 5.33 -13.31
C ALA A 169 2.58 6.11 -14.10
N VAL A 170 2.34 6.41 -15.38
CA VAL A 170 3.26 7.17 -16.25
C VAL A 170 3.33 8.67 -15.88
N ARG A 171 2.35 9.21 -15.15
CA ARG A 171 2.25 10.66 -14.83
C ARG A 171 3.09 11.14 -13.63
N GLY A 172 4.04 10.33 -13.15
CA GLY A 172 5.03 10.72 -12.13
C GLY A 172 4.53 10.75 -10.67
N HIS A 173 5.48 10.95 -9.74
CA HIS A 173 5.28 10.83 -8.28
C HIS A 173 4.31 11.87 -7.69
N GLU A 174 4.28 13.11 -8.18
CA GLU A 174 3.39 14.15 -7.64
C GLU A 174 1.91 13.86 -7.93
N THR A 175 1.60 13.31 -9.10
CA THR A 175 0.26 12.81 -9.45
C THR A 175 -0.14 11.65 -8.54
N LEU A 176 0.82 10.79 -8.18
CA LEU A 176 0.61 9.64 -7.31
C LEU A 176 0.21 10.06 -5.88
N VAL A 177 0.92 11.03 -5.29
CA VAL A 177 0.61 11.53 -3.93
C VAL A 177 -0.78 12.18 -3.86
N ARG A 178 -1.15 12.97 -4.87
CA ARG A 178 -2.50 13.56 -4.95
C ARG A 178 -3.58 12.47 -5.08
N THR A 179 -3.27 11.40 -5.82
CA THR A 179 -4.17 10.26 -5.99
C THR A 179 -4.38 9.52 -4.67
N TYR A 180 -3.35 9.32 -3.84
CA TYR A 180 -3.50 8.64 -2.54
C TYR A 180 -4.54 9.29 -1.65
N LYS A 181 -4.54 10.62 -1.54
CA LYS A 181 -5.54 11.32 -0.71
C LYS A 181 -6.95 11.12 -1.23
N VAL A 182 -7.15 11.21 -2.54
CA VAL A 182 -8.46 11.00 -3.17
C VAL A 182 -8.93 9.56 -3.00
N THR A 183 -8.04 8.59 -3.23
CA THR A 183 -8.34 7.16 -3.09
C THR A 183 -8.62 6.78 -1.64
N ALA A 184 -7.85 7.29 -0.67
CA ALA A 184 -8.11 7.07 0.75
C ALA A 184 -9.48 7.61 1.18
N ILE A 185 -9.81 8.84 0.77
CA ILE A 185 -11.11 9.44 1.13
C ILE A 185 -12.27 8.70 0.45
N THR A 186 -12.15 8.44 -0.86
CA THR A 186 -13.23 7.81 -1.63
C THR A 186 -13.42 6.35 -1.23
N GLY A 187 -12.33 5.60 -1.10
CA GLY A 187 -12.33 4.21 -0.64
C GLY A 187 -12.86 4.10 0.80
N GLY A 188 -12.39 4.97 1.70
CA GLY A 188 -12.88 5.04 3.08
C GLY A 188 -14.38 5.37 3.15
N ALA A 189 -14.88 6.29 2.31
CA ALA A 189 -16.30 6.60 2.25
C ALA A 189 -17.14 5.42 1.73
N VAL A 190 -16.66 4.70 0.71
CA VAL A 190 -17.33 3.50 0.19
C VAL A 190 -17.35 2.37 1.24
N LEU A 191 -16.25 2.14 1.95
CA LEU A 191 -16.17 1.15 3.02
C LEU A 191 -17.09 1.52 4.19
N LEU A 192 -17.07 2.78 4.61
CA LEU A 192 -18.00 3.26 5.65
C LEU A 192 -19.45 3.09 5.21
N GLY A 193 -19.79 3.45 3.97
CA GLY A 193 -21.13 3.21 3.42
C GLY A 193 -21.51 1.74 3.42
N THR A 194 -20.56 0.85 3.09
CA THR A 194 -20.76 -0.60 3.14
C THR A 194 -21.04 -1.08 4.56
N VAL A 195 -20.26 -0.63 5.54
CA VAL A 195 -20.48 -0.94 6.97
C VAL A 195 -21.85 -0.45 7.42
N LEU A 196 -22.25 0.77 7.08
CA LEU A 196 -23.55 1.33 7.46
C LEU A 196 -24.72 0.56 6.85
N VAL A 197 -24.59 0.10 5.61
CA VAL A 197 -25.61 -0.70 4.92
C VAL A 197 -25.71 -2.11 5.51
N LEU A 198 -24.58 -2.72 5.90
CA LEU A 198 -24.55 -4.10 6.44
C LEU A 198 -24.73 -4.17 7.97
N ALA A 199 -24.61 -3.05 8.68
CA ALA A 199 -24.74 -2.99 10.13
C ALA A 199 -26.06 -3.59 10.69
N PRO A 200 -27.24 -3.45 10.05
CA PRO A 200 -28.47 -4.06 10.53
C PRO A 200 -28.44 -5.59 10.54
N ASP A 201 -27.68 -6.21 9.63
CA ASP A 201 -27.57 -7.66 9.47
C ASP A 201 -26.32 -8.23 10.18
N PHE A 202 -25.59 -7.39 10.92
CA PHE A 202 -24.35 -7.78 11.59
C PHE A 202 -24.63 -8.61 12.85
N ASP A 203 -24.07 -9.82 12.90
CA ASP A 203 -24.14 -10.71 14.06
C ASP A 203 -22.76 -10.82 14.75
N PRO A 204 -22.55 -10.15 15.91
CA PRO A 204 -21.30 -10.29 16.68
C PRO A 204 -21.17 -11.67 17.35
N GLY A 205 -22.25 -12.45 17.40
CA GLY A 205 -22.32 -13.81 17.94
C GLY A 205 -21.99 -14.89 16.91
N TYR A 206 -21.65 -14.52 15.67
CA TYR A 206 -21.36 -15.49 14.60
C TYR A 206 -20.30 -16.51 15.05
N ALA A 207 -20.71 -17.77 15.18
CA ALA A 207 -19.91 -18.83 15.78
C ALA A 207 -18.84 -19.42 14.83
N GLY A 208 -18.93 -19.12 13.53
CA GLY A 208 -18.08 -19.71 12.50
C GLY A 208 -18.74 -20.87 11.77
N GLY A 209 -17.96 -21.52 10.90
CA GLY A 209 -18.37 -22.67 10.11
C GLY A 209 -17.45 -23.87 10.35
N THR A 210 -17.32 -24.74 9.35
CA THR A 210 -16.35 -25.84 9.38
C THR A 210 -14.93 -25.27 9.35
N LEU A 211 -14.13 -25.62 10.36
CA LEU A 211 -12.75 -25.14 10.50
C LEU A 211 -11.83 -25.78 9.45
N ALA A 212 -10.99 -24.98 8.81
CA ALA A 212 -10.07 -25.44 7.77
C ALA A 212 -9.00 -26.42 8.27
N LEU A 213 -8.67 -26.39 9.57
CA LEU A 213 -7.64 -27.26 10.19
C LEU A 213 -8.19 -28.10 11.35
N ASP A 214 -9.51 -28.32 11.40
CA ASP A 214 -10.23 -29.10 12.43
C ASP A 214 -9.92 -28.69 13.89
N SER A 215 -9.31 -27.53 14.09
CA SER A 215 -8.83 -27.03 15.38
C SER A 215 -8.86 -25.52 15.38
N THR A 216 -9.51 -24.94 16.39
CA THR A 216 -9.68 -23.50 16.50
C THR A 216 -8.34 -22.78 16.58
N LEU A 217 -7.39 -23.31 17.36
CA LEU A 217 -6.07 -22.70 17.51
C LEU A 217 -5.27 -22.74 16.20
N HIS A 218 -5.21 -23.88 15.53
CA HIS A 218 -4.45 -24.00 14.27
C HIS A 218 -5.05 -23.13 13.17
N THR A 219 -6.39 -23.10 13.07
CA THR A 219 -7.11 -22.24 12.11
C THR A 219 -6.90 -20.75 12.45
N TRP A 220 -6.89 -20.39 13.72
CA TRP A 220 -6.58 -19.04 14.19
C TRP A 220 -5.13 -18.64 13.85
N LEU A 221 -4.16 -19.53 14.05
CA LEU A 221 -2.76 -19.29 13.67
C LEU A 221 -2.60 -19.13 12.16
N LEU A 222 -3.32 -19.92 11.37
CA LEU A 222 -3.37 -19.77 9.91
C LEU A 222 -3.92 -18.38 9.53
N ALA A 223 -5.05 -17.98 10.11
CA ALA A 223 -5.68 -16.68 9.88
C ALA A 223 -4.78 -15.50 10.32
N ALA A 224 -4.13 -15.61 11.48
CA ALA A 224 -3.22 -14.59 11.98
C ALA A 224 -1.97 -14.47 11.12
N THR A 225 -1.41 -15.59 10.67
CA THR A 225 -0.26 -15.60 9.75
C THR A 225 -0.64 -15.00 8.41
N ALA A 226 -1.79 -15.38 7.85
CA ALA A 226 -2.32 -14.78 6.62
C ALA A 226 -2.51 -13.27 6.76
N SER A 227 -3.06 -12.80 7.89
CA SER A 227 -3.26 -11.38 8.16
C SER A 227 -1.94 -10.63 8.34
N ALA A 228 -0.91 -11.25 8.91
CA ALA A 228 0.42 -10.66 9.02
C ALA A 228 1.10 -10.44 7.66
N THR A 229 0.74 -11.22 6.62
CA THR A 229 1.30 -11.03 5.29
C THR A 229 0.92 -9.69 4.66
N VAL A 230 -0.23 -9.11 5.04
CA VAL A 230 -0.72 -7.84 4.49
C VAL A 230 0.30 -6.71 4.72
N PRO A 231 0.64 -6.30 5.95
CA PRO A 231 1.67 -5.28 6.17
C PRO A 231 3.05 -5.75 5.68
N LEU A 232 3.41 -7.03 5.83
CA LEU A 232 4.72 -7.54 5.40
C LEU A 232 4.95 -7.42 3.90
N SER A 233 3.90 -7.57 3.09
CA SER A 233 3.99 -7.42 1.63
C SER A 233 4.39 -6.01 1.18
N TYR A 234 4.24 -5.00 2.04
CA TYR A 234 4.69 -3.63 1.77
C TYR A 234 6.16 -3.38 2.12
N ALA A 235 6.89 -4.38 2.65
CA ALA A 235 8.27 -4.24 3.07
C ALA A 235 9.24 -3.85 1.94
N THR A 236 8.88 -4.13 0.68
CA THR A 236 9.68 -3.80 -0.50
C THR A 236 9.32 -2.45 -1.14
N PHE A 237 8.29 -1.76 -0.64
CA PHE A 237 7.79 -0.50 -1.21
C PHE A 237 7.86 0.67 -0.23
N GLN A 238 8.07 0.41 1.06
CA GLN A 238 8.09 1.45 2.08
C GLN A 238 9.24 2.48 1.85
N GLY A 239 10.35 2.02 1.30
CA GLY A 239 11.49 2.82 0.87
C GLY A 239 11.15 3.82 -0.24
N ASP A 240 10.21 3.50 -1.12
CA ASP A 240 9.80 4.38 -2.23
C ASP A 240 9.14 5.67 -1.73
N TYR A 241 8.51 5.63 -0.55
CA TYR A 241 7.94 6.81 0.11
C TYR A 241 8.96 7.53 0.97
N THR A 242 9.68 6.77 1.78
CA THR A 242 10.58 7.33 2.80
C THR A 242 11.84 7.95 2.21
N ARG A 243 12.24 7.60 0.98
CA ARG A 243 13.34 8.25 0.26
C ARG A 243 13.13 9.74 0.00
N TYR A 244 11.87 10.20 -0.03
CA TYR A 244 11.50 11.61 -0.20
C TYR A 244 11.37 12.37 1.13
N MET A 245 11.70 11.76 2.27
CA MET A 245 11.73 12.47 3.56
C MET A 245 13.13 13.01 3.84
N PRO A 246 13.27 14.24 4.39
CA PRO A 246 14.59 14.80 4.73
C PRO A 246 15.41 13.87 5.62
N ALA A 247 16.73 13.81 5.40
CA ALA A 247 17.61 12.92 6.18
C ALA A 247 17.65 13.29 7.69
N SER A 248 17.32 14.54 8.01
CA SER A 248 17.21 15.06 9.38
C SER A 248 15.95 14.58 10.11
N THR A 249 15.03 13.86 9.43
CA THR A 249 13.78 13.39 10.03
C THR A 249 14.06 12.35 11.12
N PRO A 250 13.55 12.53 12.36
CA PRO A 250 13.80 11.59 13.44
C PRO A 250 13.25 10.18 13.13
N ALA A 251 14.13 9.18 13.14
CA ALA A 251 13.77 7.79 12.79
C ALA A 251 12.60 7.25 13.63
N GLY A 252 12.58 7.52 14.94
CA GLY A 252 11.50 7.07 15.81
C GLY A 252 10.13 7.66 15.44
N ARG A 253 10.10 8.88 14.88
CA ARG A 253 8.86 9.51 14.40
C ARG A 253 8.36 8.85 13.12
N VAL A 254 9.26 8.52 12.20
CA VAL A 254 8.95 7.83 10.93
C VAL A 254 8.42 6.42 11.19
N VAL A 255 9.12 5.65 12.03
CA VAL A 255 8.73 4.28 12.41
C VAL A 255 7.35 4.28 13.07
N ARG A 256 7.11 5.19 14.04
CA ARG A 256 5.80 5.31 14.69
C ARG A 256 4.71 5.72 13.72
N ALA A 257 4.96 6.71 12.86
CA ALA A 257 3.94 7.19 11.93
C ALA A 257 3.55 6.12 10.90
N SER A 258 4.55 5.44 10.30
CA SER A 258 4.29 4.33 9.39
C SER A 258 3.55 3.19 10.09
N GLY A 259 4.06 2.75 11.26
CA GLY A 259 3.49 1.63 12.01
C GLY A 259 2.06 1.90 12.49
N THR A 260 1.81 3.04 13.15
CA THR A 260 0.46 3.38 13.62
C THR A 260 -0.51 3.50 12.44
N SER A 261 -0.10 4.14 11.34
CA SER A 261 -0.98 4.30 10.21
C SER A 261 -1.28 2.98 9.50
N MET A 262 -0.27 2.13 9.26
CA MET A 262 -0.45 0.79 8.66
C MET A 262 -1.39 -0.08 9.51
N PHE A 263 -1.14 -0.13 10.83
CA PHE A 263 -1.93 -0.93 11.75
C PHE A 263 -3.40 -0.48 11.78
N LEU A 264 -3.65 0.81 11.98
CA LEU A 264 -5.01 1.35 12.02
C LEU A 264 -5.74 1.16 10.68
N SER A 265 -5.06 1.39 9.56
CA SER A 265 -5.66 1.20 8.24
C SER A 265 -5.94 -0.27 7.91
N SER A 266 -5.25 -1.22 8.54
CA SER A 266 -5.49 -2.65 8.34
C SER A 266 -6.65 -3.19 9.18
N LEU A 267 -7.09 -2.43 10.20
CA LEU A 267 -8.21 -2.78 11.07
C LEU A 267 -9.52 -2.08 10.70
N ALA A 268 -9.44 -1.00 9.94
CA ALA A 268 -10.57 -0.22 9.47
C ALA A 268 -11.16 -0.83 8.20
#